data_AF-A0A3N9P219-F1
#
_entry.id   AF-A0A3N9P219-F1
#
_cell.length_a   1.000
_cell.length_b   1.000
_cell.length_c   1.000
_cell.angle_alpha   90.00
_cell.angle_beta   90.00
_cell.angle_gamma   90.00
#
_symmetry.space_group_name_H-M   'P 1'
#
loop_
_entity.id
_entity.type
_entity.pdbx_description
1 polymer ?
#
loop_
_entity_poly.entity_id
_entity_poly.type
_entity_poly.pdbx_seq_one_letter_code
_entity_poly.pdbx_strand_id
1 'polypeptide(L)'
;MNISSKKILFLLAAVIVLVSSCGHSVSDCQMTPQLPTIEPDYRDIIIPPNIAPLNFRIREDGRAFKAIFSSAAQEPIAIRSSSGLIQIPMRRWKKFITACRGDSFTIDLFVQDSNRSWHRYPSITNYVSRQPIDSHLVYRIINPGYVLWWDLGIYQRDLTTFREKAIFTNRLTKRNCMNCHSFCLNDPAQMIFHMRSEFGGTLLIQNDEVSKINTGTAFTMSAGVYPCWHPDGKHIAFSVNRIFQNFHAHRDKSTYVYDTASDLVIYDIANNRITTSPAVATKRLENLPNWHPNGRDLYFISASEFINNAPYDTVRYDLMHTTYDVATNEWGDVNPVITARESGKSITFPKVSPDGRFLMFTMSDYGYFTIYTTSSDLYLYDLTRQEYAELAVNSEHVDSYHSWSSDGHWFVFSSKRKDGLCARPYFSYVDDDGRASKPFLLPQSDPAYYETFLLNYNVPELVKGPVKTGHWQIAQKAVGDLVPVTFDSTVAVDALSGATKIVADAVSRPYH
;
A
#
# COMPACT_ATOMS: atom_id res chain seq x y z
N MET A 1 -31.16 -51.27 41.52
CA MET A 1 -29.70 -51.04 41.42
C MET A 1 -29.36 -49.77 42.17
N ASN A 2 -28.80 -49.90 43.38
CA ASN A 2 -28.32 -48.78 44.19
C ASN A 2 -27.10 -48.15 43.49
N ILE A 3 -27.28 -46.95 42.94
CA ILE A 3 -26.14 -46.13 42.53
C ILE A 3 -25.42 -45.72 43.82
N SER A 4 -24.25 -46.31 44.05
CA SER A 4 -23.39 -46.01 45.20
C SER A 4 -23.22 -44.50 45.33
N SER A 5 -23.45 -43.97 46.53
CA SER A 5 -23.23 -42.57 46.92
C SER A 5 -21.83 -42.04 46.56
N LYS A 6 -20.83 -42.94 46.40
CA LYS A 6 -19.50 -42.59 45.90
C LYS A 6 -19.46 -42.21 44.41
N LYS A 7 -20.34 -42.79 43.57
CA LYS A 7 -20.42 -42.46 42.12
C LYS A 7 -21.11 -41.12 41.87
N ILE A 8 -22.11 -40.77 42.70
CA ILE A 8 -22.76 -39.45 42.66
C ILE A 8 -21.77 -38.37 43.10
N LEU A 9 -20.97 -38.63 44.13
CA LEU A 9 -19.91 -37.71 44.58
C LEU A 9 -18.81 -37.50 43.52
N PHE A 10 -18.44 -38.55 42.78
CA PHE A 10 -17.47 -38.46 41.68
C PHE A 10 -18.02 -37.68 40.47
N LEU A 11 -19.30 -37.85 40.14
CA LEU A 11 -19.97 -37.07 39.09
C LEU A 11 -20.15 -35.61 39.50
N LEU A 12 -20.48 -35.32 40.75
CA LEU A 12 -20.54 -33.94 41.27
C LEU A 12 -19.15 -33.29 41.33
N ALA A 13 -18.10 -34.03 41.71
CA ALA A 13 -16.72 -33.52 41.67
C ALA A 13 -16.25 -33.26 40.22
N ALA A 14 -16.59 -34.13 39.27
CA ALA A 14 -16.29 -33.92 37.85
C ALA A 14 -17.05 -32.72 37.25
N VAL A 15 -18.30 -32.49 37.67
CA VAL A 15 -19.10 -31.32 37.28
C VAL A 15 -18.55 -30.03 37.93
N ILE A 16 -18.08 -30.08 39.18
CA ILE A 16 -17.46 -28.92 39.85
C ILE A 16 -16.09 -28.57 39.23
N VAL A 17 -15.32 -29.56 38.75
CA VAL A 17 -14.09 -29.34 37.97
C VAL A 17 -14.38 -28.82 36.55
N LEU A 18 -15.54 -29.16 35.96
CA LEU A 18 -15.99 -28.61 34.67
C LEU A 18 -16.54 -27.17 34.79
N VAL A 19 -17.13 -26.79 35.93
CA VAL A 19 -17.70 -25.44 36.15
C VAL A 19 -16.64 -24.42 36.64
N SER A 20 -15.50 -24.87 37.15
CA SER A 20 -14.37 -23.99 37.52
C SER A 20 -13.46 -23.57 36.35
N SER A 21 -13.72 -24.06 35.13
CA SER A 21 -12.99 -23.66 33.92
C SER A 21 -13.41 -22.29 33.35
N CYS A 22 -14.44 -21.64 33.89
CA CYS A 22 -14.92 -20.32 33.46
C CYS A 22 -14.47 -19.16 34.36
N GLY A 23 -13.31 -19.30 35.03
CA GLY A 23 -12.66 -18.20 35.76
C GLY A 23 -12.14 -17.11 34.83
N HIS A 24 -12.98 -16.11 34.56
CA HIS A 24 -12.62 -14.92 33.79
C HIS A 24 -11.59 -14.06 34.52
N SER A 25 -11.52 -14.09 35.86
CA SER A 25 -10.51 -13.35 36.62
C SER A 25 -9.28 -14.21 36.97
N VAL A 26 -8.11 -13.56 37.01
CA VAL A 26 -6.97 -14.00 37.81
C VAL A 26 -7.09 -13.20 39.10
N SER A 27 -7.60 -13.80 40.17
CA SER A 27 -8.00 -13.07 41.39
C SER A 27 -6.82 -12.64 42.25
N ASP A 28 -5.71 -13.41 42.23
CA ASP A 28 -4.48 -13.10 42.94
C ASP A 28 -3.39 -12.74 41.92
N CYS A 29 -3.26 -11.44 41.61
CA CYS A 29 -2.19 -10.94 40.76
C CYS A 29 -1.54 -9.67 41.35
N GLN A 30 -0.23 -9.58 41.22
CA GLN A 30 0.56 -8.38 41.53
C GLN A 30 0.48 -7.41 40.33
N MET A 31 0.33 -6.12 40.60
CA MET A 31 0.31 -5.11 39.53
C MET A 31 1.73 -4.70 39.15
N THR A 32 2.01 -4.70 37.85
CA THR A 32 3.26 -4.17 37.30
C THR A 32 3.05 -2.72 36.86
N PRO A 33 3.98 -1.78 37.16
CA PRO A 33 3.84 -0.39 36.73
C PRO A 33 4.22 -0.15 35.27
N GLN A 34 4.94 -1.09 34.66
CA GLN A 34 5.46 -0.98 33.30
C GLN A 34 4.44 -1.50 32.28
N LEU A 35 4.41 -0.88 31.09
CA LEU A 35 3.61 -1.39 29.98
C LEU A 35 4.18 -2.72 29.47
N PRO A 36 3.30 -3.63 29.00
CA PRO A 36 3.74 -4.91 28.46
C PRO A 36 4.40 -4.72 27.10
N THR A 37 5.40 -5.56 26.81
CA THR A 37 6.00 -5.69 25.49
C THR A 37 5.25 -6.76 24.70
N ILE A 38 4.57 -6.33 23.62
CA ILE A 38 3.90 -7.25 22.69
C ILE A 38 4.45 -7.07 21.27
N GLU A 39 4.45 -8.15 20.51
CA GLU A 39 4.89 -8.15 19.11
C GLU A 39 3.91 -8.91 18.20
N PRO A 40 3.39 -8.29 17.12
CA PRO A 40 3.55 -6.87 16.76
C PRO A 40 2.99 -5.89 17.80
N ASP A 41 3.45 -4.63 17.78
CA ASP A 41 2.92 -3.60 18.69
C ASP A 41 1.52 -3.16 18.23
N TYR A 42 0.50 -3.73 18.88
CA TYR A 42 -0.92 -3.40 18.70
C TYR A 42 -1.51 -2.64 19.89
N ARG A 43 -0.69 -1.84 20.56
CA ARG A 43 -1.11 -1.02 21.70
C ARG A 43 -1.53 0.37 21.26
N ASP A 44 -2.63 0.85 21.82
CA ASP A 44 -3.12 2.23 21.69
C ASP A 44 -3.32 2.67 20.24
N ILE A 45 -3.99 1.80 19.47
CA ILE A 45 -4.27 1.98 18.03
C ILE A 45 -5.77 2.13 17.75
N ILE A 46 -6.07 2.74 16.61
CA ILE A 46 -7.39 2.71 16.00
C ILE A 46 -7.43 1.55 14.98
N ILE A 47 -8.49 0.74 15.00
CA ILE A 47 -8.63 -0.42 14.11
C ILE A 47 -9.95 -0.39 13.33
N PRO A 48 -9.98 -0.94 12.10
CA PRO A 48 -11.23 -1.06 11.35
C PRO A 48 -12.15 -2.13 11.95
N PRO A 49 -13.48 -1.96 11.93
CA PRO A 49 -14.44 -2.92 12.47
C PRO A 49 -14.52 -4.24 11.67
N ASN A 50 -13.86 -4.33 10.52
CA ASN A 50 -13.82 -5.51 9.65
C ASN A 50 -12.44 -6.19 9.59
N ILE A 51 -11.44 -5.71 10.33
CA ILE A 51 -10.06 -6.24 10.26
C ILE A 51 -9.96 -7.67 10.84
N ALA A 52 -9.08 -8.47 10.27
CA ALA A 52 -8.71 -9.79 10.79
C ALA A 52 -8.14 -9.69 12.22
N PRO A 53 -8.13 -10.81 12.97
CA PRO A 53 -7.63 -10.79 14.34
C PRO A 53 -6.18 -10.30 14.46
N LEU A 54 -5.97 -9.38 15.39
CA LEU A 54 -4.65 -8.85 15.74
C LEU A 54 -3.94 -9.82 16.69
N ASN A 55 -3.45 -10.93 16.14
CA ASN A 55 -2.67 -11.89 16.92
C ASN A 55 -1.31 -11.30 17.29
N PHE A 56 -0.83 -11.55 18.50
CA PHE A 56 0.44 -11.04 18.98
C PHE A 56 1.11 -12.04 19.94
N ARG A 57 2.37 -11.79 20.24
CA ARG A 57 3.15 -12.49 21.26
C ARG A 57 3.49 -11.55 22.40
N ILE A 58 3.28 -12.00 23.63
CA ILE A 58 3.79 -11.34 24.83
C ILE A 58 5.28 -11.69 24.96
N ARG A 59 6.15 -10.68 25.02
CA ARG A 59 7.62 -10.83 25.06
C ARG A 59 8.21 -10.83 26.47
N GLU A 60 7.34 -10.76 27.47
CA GLU A 60 7.70 -10.85 28.89
C GLU A 60 8.13 -12.26 29.28
N ASP A 61 9.08 -12.36 30.21
CA ASP A 61 9.52 -13.64 30.75
C ASP A 61 8.42 -14.25 31.64
N GLY A 62 7.98 -15.45 31.27
CA GLY A 62 6.92 -16.13 31.99
C GLY A 62 6.72 -17.56 31.51
N ARG A 63 6.04 -18.34 32.34
CA ARG A 63 5.74 -19.76 32.04
C ARG A 63 4.29 -19.97 31.60
N ALA A 64 3.42 -19.01 31.88
CA ALA A 64 2.02 -19.03 31.50
C ALA A 64 1.53 -17.59 31.33
N PHE A 65 0.58 -17.40 30.43
CA PHE A 65 0.13 -16.11 29.97
C PHE A 65 -1.39 -16.12 29.83
N LYS A 66 -2.02 -14.98 30.09
CA LYS A 66 -3.46 -14.79 29.83
C LYS A 66 -3.67 -13.40 29.22
N ALA A 67 -4.50 -13.34 28.19
CA ALA A 67 -4.99 -12.09 27.61
C ALA A 67 -6.52 -12.06 27.71
N ILE A 68 -7.07 -10.93 28.15
CA ILE A 68 -8.52 -10.73 28.25
C ILE A 68 -8.89 -9.46 27.49
N PHE A 69 -9.72 -9.61 26.46
CA PHE A 69 -10.28 -8.52 25.67
C PHE A 69 -11.67 -8.20 26.20
N SER A 70 -11.89 -6.96 26.62
CA SER A 70 -13.12 -6.54 27.29
C SER A 70 -13.71 -5.30 26.64
N SER A 71 -15.04 -5.26 26.49
CA SER A 71 -15.77 -4.06 26.06
C SER A 71 -17.13 -4.01 26.76
N ALA A 72 -17.78 -2.85 26.73
CA ALA A 72 -19.14 -2.71 27.27
C ALA A 72 -20.19 -3.42 26.39
N ALA A 73 -19.89 -3.60 25.10
CA ALA A 73 -20.85 -4.04 24.09
C ALA A 73 -20.90 -5.57 23.88
N GLN A 74 -19.88 -6.33 24.32
CA GLN A 74 -19.77 -7.76 24.03
C GLN A 74 -19.08 -8.53 25.16
N GLU A 75 -19.47 -9.79 25.32
CA GLU A 75 -18.80 -10.72 26.24
C GLU A 75 -17.29 -10.79 26.00
N PRO A 76 -16.47 -10.80 27.07
CA PRO A 76 -15.02 -10.81 26.95
C PRO A 76 -14.46 -12.02 26.18
N ILE A 77 -13.32 -11.80 25.52
CA ILE A 77 -12.52 -12.89 24.96
C ILE A 77 -11.34 -13.14 25.90
N ALA A 78 -11.32 -14.30 26.57
CA ALA A 78 -10.17 -14.74 27.36
C ALA A 78 -9.37 -15.82 26.60
N ILE A 79 -8.06 -15.66 26.55
CA ILE A 79 -7.10 -16.57 25.90
C ILE A 79 -5.99 -16.89 26.90
N ARG A 80 -5.66 -18.18 27.05
CA ARG A 80 -4.51 -18.66 27.83
C ARG A 80 -3.44 -19.18 26.87
N SER A 81 -2.18 -18.98 27.23
CA SER A 81 -1.03 -19.44 26.45
C SER A 81 0.12 -19.85 27.38
N SER A 82 0.89 -20.86 26.99
CA SER A 82 2.12 -21.26 27.70
C SER A 82 3.38 -20.65 27.07
N SER A 83 3.28 -20.09 25.86
CA SER A 83 4.42 -19.57 25.08
C SER A 83 4.39 -18.05 24.88
N GLY A 84 3.38 -17.38 25.43
CA GLY A 84 3.10 -15.96 25.19
C GLY A 84 2.38 -15.69 23.88
N LEU A 85 2.18 -16.70 23.03
CA LEU A 85 1.45 -16.59 21.77
C LEU A 85 -0.06 -16.42 22.02
N ILE A 86 -0.63 -15.29 21.63
CA ILE A 86 -2.06 -14.97 21.74
C ILE A 86 -2.69 -15.01 20.34
N GLN A 87 -3.43 -16.08 20.05
CA GLN A 87 -4.16 -16.26 18.80
C GLN A 87 -5.66 -16.17 19.05
N ILE A 88 -6.29 -15.13 18.52
CA ILE A 88 -7.69 -14.81 18.77
C ILE A 88 -8.57 -15.61 17.79
N PRO A 89 -9.55 -16.40 18.28
CA PRO A 89 -10.42 -17.17 17.40
C PRO A 89 -11.23 -16.27 16.46
N MET A 90 -11.06 -16.46 15.15
CA MET A 90 -11.66 -15.64 14.08
C MET A 90 -13.15 -15.31 14.29
N ARG A 91 -13.98 -16.32 14.62
CA ARG A 91 -15.42 -16.13 14.83
C ARG A 91 -15.72 -15.25 16.03
N ARG A 92 -15.01 -15.44 17.14
CA ARG A 92 -15.17 -14.64 18.37
C ARG A 92 -14.71 -13.20 18.12
N TRP A 93 -13.56 -13.04 17.46
CA TRP A 93 -13.03 -11.74 17.07
C TRP A 93 -14.02 -10.95 16.24
N LYS A 94 -14.52 -11.51 15.13
CA LYS A 94 -15.47 -10.82 14.24
C LYS A 94 -16.71 -10.34 15.00
N LYS A 95 -17.29 -11.18 15.86
CA LYS A 95 -18.43 -10.80 16.71
C LYS A 95 -18.06 -9.64 17.65
N PHE A 96 -16.89 -9.75 18.31
CA PHE A 96 -16.38 -8.76 19.25
C PHE A 96 -16.11 -7.39 18.61
N ILE A 97 -15.29 -7.31 17.57
CA ILE A 97 -14.96 -6.02 16.94
C ILE A 97 -16.16 -5.37 16.25
N THR A 98 -17.07 -6.17 15.70
CA THR A 98 -18.29 -5.61 15.09
C THR A 98 -19.17 -4.94 16.15
N ALA A 99 -19.31 -5.56 17.33
CA ALA A 99 -20.06 -4.99 18.44
C ALA A 99 -19.39 -3.76 19.08
N CYS A 100 -18.06 -3.66 19.01
CA CYS A 100 -17.31 -2.51 19.55
C CYS A 100 -17.22 -1.32 18.57
N ARG A 101 -17.87 -1.37 17.40
CA ARG A 101 -17.77 -0.31 16.39
C ARG A 101 -18.12 1.06 16.95
N GLY A 102 -17.20 2.02 16.82
CA GLY A 102 -17.36 3.38 17.32
C GLY A 102 -17.06 3.53 18.83
N ASP A 103 -16.54 2.50 19.48
CA ASP A 103 -16.20 2.47 20.89
C ASP A 103 -14.81 1.84 21.12
N SER A 104 -14.32 1.95 22.34
CA SER A 104 -13.07 1.37 22.80
C SER A 104 -13.23 -0.05 23.36
N PHE A 105 -12.14 -0.79 23.37
CA PHE A 105 -12.01 -2.02 24.13
C PHE A 105 -10.65 -2.06 24.82
N THR A 106 -10.58 -2.82 25.91
CA THR A 106 -9.34 -2.99 26.67
C THR A 106 -8.75 -4.38 26.49
N ILE A 107 -7.43 -4.48 26.62
CA ILE A 107 -6.69 -5.74 26.68
C ILE A 107 -5.94 -5.80 28.01
N ASP A 108 -6.36 -6.71 28.88
CA ASP A 108 -5.65 -7.03 30.11
C ASP A 108 -4.69 -8.19 29.89
N LEU A 109 -3.40 -7.97 30.20
CA LEU A 109 -2.36 -8.97 30.06
C LEU A 109 -1.84 -9.44 31.41
N PHE A 110 -1.73 -10.76 31.54
CA PHE A 110 -1.25 -11.42 32.75
C PHE A 110 -0.11 -12.37 32.39
N VAL A 111 0.95 -12.34 33.19
CA VAL A 111 2.13 -13.21 33.05
C VAL A 111 2.36 -13.93 34.37
N GLN A 112 2.50 -15.25 34.34
CA GLN A 112 2.87 -16.04 35.50
C GLN A 112 4.37 -16.24 35.51
N ASP A 113 5.00 -15.83 36.61
CA ASP A 113 6.44 -16.02 36.81
C ASP A 113 6.80 -17.48 37.15
N SER A 114 8.10 -17.73 37.32
CA SER A 114 8.66 -19.02 37.74
C SER A 114 8.09 -19.49 39.09
N ASN A 115 7.83 -18.56 40.01
CA ASN A 115 7.31 -18.78 41.37
C ASN A 115 5.80 -19.05 41.42
N ARG A 116 5.13 -19.16 40.27
CA ARG A 116 3.67 -19.36 40.16
C ARG A 116 2.83 -18.13 40.48
N SER A 117 3.44 -16.97 40.67
CA SER A 117 2.72 -15.72 40.94
C SER A 117 2.30 -15.06 39.64
N TRP A 118 1.06 -14.56 39.59
CA TRP A 118 0.58 -13.81 38.44
C TRP A 118 0.89 -12.34 38.59
N HIS A 119 1.34 -11.73 37.50
CA HIS A 119 1.58 -10.30 37.34
C HIS A 119 0.59 -9.76 36.31
N ARG A 120 -0.09 -8.66 36.61
CA ARG A 120 -1.00 -7.96 35.70
C ARG A 120 -0.35 -6.65 35.27
N TYR A 121 -0.29 -6.47 33.96
CA TYR A 121 0.22 -5.25 33.34
C TYR A 121 -0.89 -4.20 33.21
N PRO A 122 -0.55 -2.92 33.04
CA PRO A 122 -1.53 -1.89 32.73
C PRO A 122 -2.32 -2.25 31.47
N SER A 123 -3.63 -1.99 31.49
CA SER A 123 -4.52 -2.32 30.39
C SER A 123 -4.18 -1.49 29.16
N ILE A 124 -4.11 -2.15 28.00
CA ILE A 124 -4.00 -1.50 26.70
C ILE A 124 -5.39 -1.06 26.27
N THR A 125 -5.54 0.14 25.70
CA THR A 125 -6.85 0.63 25.21
C THR A 125 -6.80 0.90 23.72
N ASN A 126 -7.61 0.17 22.95
CA ASN A 126 -7.74 0.38 21.51
C ASN A 126 -9.13 0.91 21.17
N TYR A 127 -9.25 1.61 20.04
CA TYR A 127 -10.51 2.13 19.54
C TYR A 127 -10.91 1.45 18.24
N VAL A 128 -12.18 1.07 18.09
CA VAL A 128 -12.70 0.54 16.83
C VAL A 128 -13.40 1.67 16.07
N SER A 129 -12.87 2.01 14.90
CA SER A 129 -13.45 3.03 14.03
C SER A 129 -14.88 2.68 13.60
N ARG A 130 -15.67 3.69 13.22
CA ARG A 130 -16.97 3.48 12.57
C ARG A 130 -16.80 3.06 11.11
N GLN A 131 -15.74 3.54 10.48
CA GLN A 131 -15.41 3.36 9.08
C GLN A 131 -14.67 2.02 8.86
N PRO A 132 -15.18 1.13 7.98
CA PRO A 132 -14.46 -0.08 7.58
C PRO A 132 -13.28 0.28 6.67
N ILE A 133 -12.25 -0.56 6.67
CA ILE A 133 -11.23 -0.51 5.61
C ILE A 133 -11.70 -1.31 4.41
N ASP A 134 -11.19 -0.98 3.22
CA ASP A 134 -11.31 -1.82 2.03
C ASP A 134 -10.95 -3.29 2.34
N SER A 135 -11.73 -4.23 1.82
CA SER A 135 -11.65 -5.61 2.28
C SER A 135 -10.40 -6.36 1.83
N HIS A 136 -9.71 -5.86 0.79
CA HIS A 136 -8.53 -6.51 0.21
C HIS A 136 -7.35 -5.55 0.12
N LEU A 137 -6.15 -6.10 0.29
CA LEU A 137 -4.89 -5.44 -0.01
C LEU A 137 -4.22 -6.20 -1.17
N VAL A 138 -3.86 -5.49 -2.24
CA VAL A 138 -3.14 -6.05 -3.39
C VAL A 138 -1.70 -5.56 -3.38
N TYR A 139 -0.74 -6.47 -3.55
CA TYR A 139 0.69 -6.15 -3.55
C TYR A 139 1.48 -7.13 -4.39
N ARG A 140 2.71 -6.74 -4.71
CA ARG A 140 3.73 -7.64 -5.22
C ARG A 140 4.57 -8.19 -4.07
N ILE A 141 4.94 -9.46 -4.18
CA ILE A 141 6.00 -10.04 -3.34
C ILE A 141 7.29 -10.07 -4.16
N ILE A 142 8.35 -9.44 -3.66
CA ILE A 142 9.64 -9.33 -4.36
C ILE A 142 10.82 -9.45 -3.39
N ASN A 143 11.97 -9.95 -3.89
CA ASN A 143 13.20 -10.00 -3.12
C ASN A 143 13.72 -8.60 -2.72
N PRO A 144 14.44 -8.47 -1.57
CA PRO A 144 15.04 -7.20 -1.14
C PRO A 144 16.03 -6.56 -2.10
N GLY A 145 16.61 -7.32 -3.02
CA GLY A 145 17.48 -6.77 -4.07
C GLY A 145 16.72 -6.16 -5.25
N TYR A 146 15.39 -6.34 -5.36
CA TYR A 146 14.51 -5.83 -6.43
C TYR A 146 14.89 -6.18 -7.89
N VAL A 147 15.98 -6.94 -8.13
CA VAL A 147 16.46 -7.36 -9.47
C VAL A 147 16.15 -8.84 -9.78
N LEU A 148 15.98 -9.67 -8.76
CA LEU A 148 15.75 -11.12 -8.93
C LEU A 148 14.24 -11.41 -9.06
N TRP A 149 13.71 -11.40 -10.30
CA TRP A 149 12.29 -11.62 -10.60
C TRP A 149 11.95 -13.06 -11.04
N TRP A 150 12.80 -14.05 -10.74
CA TRP A 150 12.59 -15.43 -11.18
C TRP A 150 11.31 -16.11 -10.63
N ASP A 151 10.79 -15.63 -9.49
CA ASP A 151 9.50 -16.05 -8.94
C ASP A 151 8.80 -14.81 -8.38
N LEU A 152 7.91 -14.22 -9.17
CA LEU A 152 7.23 -12.97 -8.84
C LEU A 152 5.72 -13.15 -9.03
N GLY A 153 4.94 -12.48 -8.18
CA GLY A 153 3.49 -12.55 -8.19
C GLY A 153 2.85 -11.22 -7.76
N ILE A 154 1.68 -10.94 -8.31
CA ILE A 154 0.73 -9.98 -7.72
C ILE A 154 -0.25 -10.82 -6.90
N TYR A 155 -0.36 -10.50 -5.62
CA TYR A 155 -1.15 -11.20 -4.63
C TYR A 155 -2.23 -10.28 -4.07
N GLN A 156 -3.33 -10.88 -3.64
CA GLN A 156 -4.43 -10.21 -2.95
C GLN A 156 -4.68 -10.88 -1.60
N ARG A 157 -4.76 -10.05 -0.56
CA ARG A 157 -4.91 -10.44 0.84
C ARG A 157 -6.26 -9.95 1.35
N ASP A 158 -7.13 -10.88 1.76
CA ASP A 158 -8.42 -10.57 2.41
C ASP A 158 -8.16 -10.04 3.82
N LEU A 159 -8.25 -8.72 4.02
CA LEU A 159 -7.99 -8.05 5.29
C LEU A 159 -9.00 -8.43 6.38
N THR A 160 -10.13 -9.05 6.02
CA THR A 160 -11.13 -9.55 6.98
C THR A 160 -10.84 -10.97 7.49
N THR A 161 -9.86 -11.65 6.89
CA THR A 161 -9.39 -12.99 7.29
C THR A 161 -7.87 -13.11 7.19
N PHE A 162 -7.32 -14.33 7.17
CA PHE A 162 -5.90 -14.61 6.91
C PHE A 162 -5.59 -15.11 5.49
N ARG A 163 -6.60 -15.13 4.61
CA ARG A 163 -6.43 -15.68 3.26
C ARG A 163 -5.66 -14.73 2.34
N GLU A 164 -4.74 -15.31 1.60
CA GLU A 164 -4.00 -14.69 0.51
C GLU A 164 -4.17 -15.58 -0.73
N LYS A 165 -4.28 -14.96 -1.90
CA LYS A 165 -4.30 -15.65 -3.19
C LYS A 165 -3.48 -14.85 -4.20
N ALA A 166 -2.79 -15.53 -5.10
CA ALA A 166 -2.22 -14.88 -6.27
C ALA A 166 -3.35 -14.42 -7.20
N ILE A 167 -3.29 -13.18 -7.69
CA ILE A 167 -4.02 -12.73 -8.88
C ILE A 167 -3.33 -13.33 -10.10
N PHE A 168 -2.00 -13.15 -10.16
CA PHE A 168 -1.19 -13.65 -11.26
C PHE A 168 0.25 -13.89 -10.81
N THR A 169 0.86 -14.98 -11.30
CA THR A 169 2.28 -15.31 -11.08
C THR A 169 2.99 -15.40 -12.42
N ASN A 170 4.26 -14.98 -12.48
CA ASN A 170 5.00 -14.97 -13.73
C ASN A 170 5.47 -16.38 -14.19
N ARG A 171 5.15 -17.42 -13.42
CA ARG A 171 5.40 -18.82 -13.77
C ARG A 171 4.73 -19.23 -15.08
N LEU A 172 3.60 -18.59 -15.43
CA LEU A 172 2.86 -18.86 -16.66
C LEU A 172 3.34 -18.03 -17.86
N THR A 173 4.28 -17.10 -17.66
CA THR A 173 4.72 -16.13 -18.67
C THR A 173 6.23 -16.08 -18.81
N LYS A 174 6.87 -17.26 -18.82
CA LYS A 174 8.34 -17.42 -18.94
C LYS A 174 9.13 -16.55 -17.96
N ARG A 175 8.58 -16.37 -16.76
CA ARG A 175 9.19 -15.56 -15.68
C ARG A 175 9.42 -14.10 -16.06
N ASN A 176 8.55 -13.54 -16.90
CA ASN A 176 8.52 -12.10 -17.18
C ASN A 176 8.44 -11.29 -15.87
N CYS A 177 9.03 -10.10 -15.89
CA CYS A 177 8.83 -9.16 -14.80
C CYS A 177 7.38 -8.67 -14.85
N MET A 178 6.68 -8.72 -13.71
CA MET A 178 5.37 -8.09 -13.54
C MET A 178 5.55 -6.84 -12.71
N ASN A 179 5.36 -5.70 -13.39
CA ASN A 179 5.55 -4.39 -12.80
C ASN A 179 4.26 -3.85 -12.18
N CYS A 180 4.31 -2.62 -11.66
CA CYS A 180 3.27 -1.93 -10.89
C CYS A 180 1.84 -2.21 -11.39
N HIS A 181 0.96 -2.49 -10.44
CA HIS A 181 -0.48 -2.61 -10.63
C HIS A 181 -1.19 -1.35 -10.09
N SER A 182 -2.35 -1.03 -10.64
CA SER A 182 -3.19 0.09 -10.19
C SER A 182 -4.66 -0.20 -10.43
N PHE A 183 -5.53 0.43 -9.65
CA PHE A 183 -6.98 0.21 -9.66
C PHE A 183 -7.73 1.53 -9.83
N CYS A 184 -8.80 1.54 -10.64
CA CYS A 184 -9.68 2.70 -10.73
C CYS A 184 -10.59 2.77 -9.50
N LEU A 185 -10.49 3.80 -8.66
CA LEU A 185 -11.36 4.02 -7.50
C LEU A 185 -11.51 2.75 -6.61
N ASN A 186 -10.38 2.07 -6.36
CA ASN A 186 -10.28 0.84 -5.57
C ASN A 186 -11.16 -0.32 -6.09
N ASP A 187 -11.59 -0.27 -7.36
CA ASP A 187 -12.47 -1.26 -7.97
C ASP A 187 -11.67 -2.48 -8.48
N PRO A 188 -11.88 -3.70 -7.93
CA PRO A 188 -11.17 -4.88 -8.37
C PRO A 188 -11.48 -5.30 -9.82
N ALA A 189 -12.56 -4.78 -10.42
CA ALA A 189 -12.91 -5.04 -11.81
C ALA A 189 -12.20 -4.10 -12.80
N GLN A 190 -11.50 -3.08 -12.32
CA GLN A 190 -10.77 -2.09 -13.12
C GLN A 190 -9.31 -2.06 -12.67
N MET A 191 -8.53 -2.97 -13.23
CA MET A 191 -7.14 -3.19 -12.85
C MET A 191 -6.24 -3.03 -14.08
N ILE A 192 -5.08 -2.42 -13.88
CA ILE A 192 -4.01 -2.39 -14.86
C ILE A 192 -2.73 -2.93 -14.22
N PHE A 193 -1.92 -3.66 -14.98
CA PHE A 193 -0.54 -3.95 -14.59
C PHE A 193 0.35 -4.16 -15.82
N HIS A 194 1.65 -3.94 -15.66
CA HIS A 194 2.59 -4.07 -16.76
C HIS A 194 3.35 -5.39 -16.71
N MET A 195 3.61 -5.98 -17.87
CA MET A 195 4.59 -7.04 -18.05
C MET A 195 5.77 -6.54 -18.87
N ARG A 196 6.98 -7.01 -18.54
CA ARG A 196 8.22 -6.65 -19.24
C ARG A 196 8.98 -7.90 -19.67
N SER A 197 9.84 -7.75 -20.68
CA SER A 197 10.58 -8.82 -21.38
C SER A 197 9.76 -9.53 -22.47
N GLU A 198 9.91 -10.84 -22.66
CA GLU A 198 9.44 -11.59 -23.83
C GLU A 198 7.94 -11.42 -24.14
N PHE A 199 7.09 -11.39 -23.11
CA PHE A 199 5.65 -11.12 -23.28
C PHE A 199 5.27 -9.74 -22.76
N GLY A 200 6.14 -8.75 -23.03
CA GLY A 200 5.93 -7.37 -22.66
C GLY A 200 4.61 -6.79 -23.16
N GLY A 201 4.05 -5.88 -22.37
CA GLY A 201 2.79 -5.21 -22.66
C GLY A 201 2.09 -4.77 -21.39
N THR A 202 1.05 -3.96 -21.57
CA THR A 202 0.17 -3.51 -20.50
C THR A 202 -1.08 -4.37 -20.51
N LEU A 203 -1.37 -5.02 -19.38
CA LEU A 203 -2.58 -5.81 -19.20
C LEU A 203 -3.63 -4.91 -18.56
N LEU A 204 -4.73 -4.74 -19.26
CA LEU A 204 -5.89 -3.95 -18.82
C LEU A 204 -7.03 -4.92 -18.55
N ILE A 205 -7.58 -4.85 -17.33
CA ILE A 205 -8.72 -5.62 -16.88
C ILE A 205 -9.86 -4.65 -16.65
N GLN A 206 -10.96 -4.84 -17.38
CA GLN A 206 -12.19 -4.07 -17.24
C GLN A 206 -13.38 -5.03 -17.23
N ASN A 207 -14.14 -5.04 -16.13
CA ASN A 207 -15.34 -5.89 -15.97
C ASN A 207 -15.08 -7.37 -16.30
N ASP A 208 -13.99 -7.92 -15.74
CA ASP A 208 -13.50 -9.28 -15.98
C ASP A 208 -12.99 -9.59 -17.40
N GLU A 209 -13.02 -8.63 -18.34
CA GLU A 209 -12.36 -8.76 -19.64
C GLU A 209 -10.89 -8.35 -19.54
N VAL A 210 -10.02 -9.07 -20.25
CA VAL A 210 -8.57 -8.83 -20.24
C VAL A 210 -8.11 -8.48 -21.65
N SER A 211 -7.45 -7.35 -21.79
CA SER A 211 -6.74 -6.95 -23.01
C SER A 211 -5.26 -6.76 -22.74
N LYS A 212 -4.44 -6.95 -23.77
CA LYS A 212 -3.00 -6.73 -23.76
C LYS A 212 -2.67 -5.66 -24.79
N ILE A 213 -2.25 -4.49 -24.32
CA ILE A 213 -2.01 -3.30 -25.16
C ILE A 213 -0.55 -2.87 -25.13
N ASN A 214 -0.06 -2.32 -26.24
CA ASN A 214 1.22 -1.62 -26.28
C ASN A 214 0.98 -0.13 -26.17
N THR A 215 1.23 0.44 -25.00
CA THR A 215 1.15 1.90 -24.80
C THR A 215 2.39 2.63 -25.32
N GLY A 216 3.41 1.92 -25.83
CA GLY A 216 4.54 2.52 -26.52
C GLY A 216 4.21 2.78 -27.99
N THR A 217 4.38 4.03 -28.41
CA THR A 217 4.20 4.49 -29.80
C THR A 217 5.53 4.99 -30.38
N ALA A 218 5.55 5.28 -31.68
CA ALA A 218 6.69 5.92 -32.33
C ALA A 218 6.95 7.36 -31.86
N PHE A 219 6.02 7.95 -31.09
CA PHE A 219 6.11 9.33 -30.59
C PHE A 219 6.39 9.41 -29.09
N THR A 220 6.43 8.26 -28.38
CA THR A 220 6.65 8.20 -26.93
C THR A 220 7.95 7.47 -26.62
N MET A 221 8.76 8.00 -25.70
CA MET A 221 10.09 7.45 -25.38
C MET A 221 10.07 6.03 -24.81
N SER A 222 8.92 5.59 -24.30
CA SER A 222 8.68 4.26 -23.74
C SER A 222 7.18 3.98 -23.72
N ALA A 223 6.81 2.74 -23.38
CA ALA A 223 5.44 2.44 -22.95
C ALA A 223 5.14 3.08 -21.58
N GLY A 224 3.87 3.35 -21.30
CA GLY A 224 3.44 3.95 -20.03
C GLY A 224 3.96 3.17 -18.81
N VAL A 225 4.47 3.90 -17.81
CA VAL A 225 5.19 3.32 -16.67
C VAL A 225 4.39 3.41 -15.37
N TYR A 226 3.99 4.61 -14.97
CA TYR A 226 3.23 4.84 -13.74
C TYR A 226 1.80 5.27 -14.09
N PRO A 227 0.81 4.37 -13.97
CA PRO A 227 -0.58 4.67 -14.27
C PRO A 227 -1.29 5.38 -13.11
N CYS A 228 -2.14 6.35 -13.46
CA CYS A 228 -3.23 6.82 -12.61
C CYS A 228 -4.53 6.85 -13.42
N TRP A 229 -5.52 6.11 -12.95
CA TRP A 229 -6.85 6.08 -13.54
C TRP A 229 -7.57 7.40 -13.32
N HIS A 230 -8.15 7.93 -14.39
CA HIS A 230 -9.13 8.99 -14.28
C HIS A 230 -10.42 8.43 -13.66
N PRO A 231 -11.15 9.20 -12.83
CA PRO A 231 -12.34 8.71 -12.11
C PRO A 231 -13.48 8.22 -13.01
N ASP A 232 -13.47 8.53 -14.31
CA ASP A 232 -14.45 8.01 -15.28
C ASP A 232 -14.22 6.54 -15.70
N GLY A 233 -13.08 5.94 -15.35
CA GLY A 233 -12.71 4.57 -15.73
C GLY A 233 -12.43 4.36 -17.22
N LYS A 234 -12.32 5.44 -18.00
CA LYS A 234 -12.11 5.41 -19.46
C LYS A 234 -10.80 6.05 -19.89
N HIS A 235 -10.19 6.86 -19.03
CA HIS A 235 -8.90 7.48 -19.27
C HIS A 235 -7.86 7.06 -18.21
N ILE A 236 -6.60 6.97 -18.61
CA ILE A 236 -5.48 6.70 -17.72
C ILE A 236 -4.36 7.69 -18.02
N ALA A 237 -3.94 8.46 -17.03
CA ALA A 237 -2.70 9.21 -17.12
C ALA A 237 -1.52 8.28 -16.91
N PHE A 238 -0.50 8.39 -17.75
CA PHE A 238 0.77 7.71 -17.58
C PHE A 238 1.90 8.71 -17.55
N SER A 239 2.93 8.41 -16.78
CA SER A 239 4.26 8.84 -17.16
C SER A 239 4.85 7.90 -18.22
N VAL A 240 5.65 8.44 -19.14
CA VAL A 240 6.57 7.68 -20.00
C VAL A 240 7.98 8.10 -19.63
N ASN A 241 8.90 7.15 -19.44
CA ASN A 241 10.19 7.44 -18.80
C ASN A 241 11.33 6.61 -19.41
N ARG A 242 12.52 7.21 -19.46
CA ARG A 242 13.79 6.49 -19.65
C ARG A 242 14.45 6.26 -18.29
N ILE A 243 14.10 5.13 -17.66
CA ILE A 243 14.48 4.78 -16.28
C ILE A 243 15.77 3.96 -16.26
N PHE A 244 16.69 4.34 -15.38
CA PHE A 244 17.92 3.61 -15.09
C PHE A 244 18.03 3.28 -13.61
N GLN A 245 18.50 2.07 -13.32
CA GLN A 245 18.82 1.63 -11.96
C GLN A 245 20.32 1.37 -11.86
N ASN A 246 20.98 2.07 -10.95
CA ASN A 246 22.39 1.89 -10.64
C ASN A 246 22.57 1.39 -9.20
N PHE A 247 23.67 0.68 -8.99
CA PHE A 247 24.11 0.22 -7.68
C PHE A 247 25.43 0.88 -7.32
N HIS A 248 25.56 1.34 -6.08
CA HIS A 248 26.78 1.96 -5.60
C HIS A 248 27.08 1.55 -4.16
N ALA A 249 28.36 1.54 -3.79
CA ALA A 249 28.82 1.17 -2.46
C ALA A 249 28.72 2.34 -1.47
N HIS A 250 27.55 2.97 -1.36
CA HIS A 250 27.30 3.99 -0.34
C HIS A 250 26.56 3.38 0.85
N ARG A 251 26.95 3.79 2.07
CA ARG A 251 26.49 3.17 3.32
C ARG A 251 24.97 3.23 3.49
N ASP A 252 24.38 4.37 3.15
CA ASP A 252 22.98 4.66 3.51
C ASP A 252 21.97 4.39 2.38
N LYS A 253 22.46 4.17 1.16
CA LYS A 253 21.64 3.88 -0.02
C LYS A 253 22.50 3.14 -1.03
N SER A 254 22.20 1.87 -1.29
CA SER A 254 22.97 1.06 -2.26
C SER A 254 22.36 1.04 -3.66
N THR A 255 21.10 1.47 -3.77
CA THR A 255 20.32 1.47 -5.01
C THR A 255 19.85 2.88 -5.32
N TYR A 256 20.15 3.34 -6.52
CA TYR A 256 19.73 4.63 -7.03
C TYR A 256 18.99 4.44 -8.35
N VAL A 257 17.80 5.01 -8.45
CA VAL A 257 16.97 4.95 -9.65
C VAL A 257 16.65 6.37 -10.07
N TYR A 258 16.84 6.65 -11.35
CA TYR A 258 16.70 7.98 -11.93
C TYR A 258 16.20 7.88 -13.37
N ASP A 259 15.63 8.98 -13.83
CA ASP A 259 15.14 9.12 -15.18
C ASP A 259 16.06 10.07 -15.94
N THR A 260 16.35 9.76 -17.19
CA THR A 260 17.08 10.69 -18.08
C THR A 260 16.15 11.57 -18.91
N ALA A 261 14.88 11.21 -18.98
CA ALA A 261 13.81 11.88 -19.69
C ALA A 261 12.49 11.30 -19.19
N SER A 262 11.45 12.13 -19.06
CA SER A 262 10.09 11.67 -18.81
C SER A 262 9.04 12.70 -19.24
N ASP A 263 7.87 12.23 -19.67
CA ASP A 263 6.72 13.06 -20.04
C ASP A 263 5.42 12.50 -19.43
N LEU A 264 4.35 13.29 -19.42
CA LEU A 264 2.99 12.81 -19.15
C LEU A 264 2.17 12.62 -20.41
N VAL A 265 1.36 11.57 -20.42
CA VAL A 265 0.43 11.25 -21.50
C VAL A 265 -0.92 10.80 -20.94
N ILE A 266 -2.00 11.02 -21.69
CA ILE A 266 -3.33 10.45 -21.40
C ILE A 266 -3.62 9.36 -22.40
N TYR A 267 -3.96 8.17 -21.90
CA TYR A 267 -4.49 7.07 -22.69
C TYR A 267 -6.02 7.06 -22.60
N ASP A 268 -6.67 7.23 -23.76
CA ASP A 268 -8.09 7.01 -23.98
C ASP A 268 -8.32 5.54 -24.37
N ILE A 269 -8.96 4.81 -23.47
CA ILE A 269 -9.21 3.38 -23.62
C ILE A 269 -10.20 3.12 -24.76
N ALA A 270 -11.24 3.95 -24.89
CA ALA A 270 -12.33 3.73 -25.83
C ALA A 270 -11.86 3.91 -27.29
N ASN A 271 -11.01 4.92 -27.52
CA ASN A 271 -10.44 5.19 -28.84
C ASN A 271 -9.10 4.49 -29.07
N ASN A 272 -8.58 3.76 -28.07
CA ASN A 272 -7.26 3.13 -28.09
C ASN A 272 -6.16 4.09 -28.58
N ARG A 273 -6.11 5.27 -27.96
CA ARG A 273 -5.28 6.40 -28.40
C ARG A 273 -4.60 7.08 -27.22
N ILE A 274 -3.35 7.49 -27.43
CA ILE A 274 -2.58 8.32 -26.50
C ILE A 274 -2.55 9.76 -27.00
N THR A 275 -2.73 10.72 -26.10
CA THR A 275 -2.56 12.15 -26.33
C THR A 275 -1.68 12.78 -25.25
N THR A 276 -1.15 13.98 -25.50
CA THR A 276 -0.27 14.72 -24.58
C THR A 276 -0.33 16.22 -24.92
N SER A 277 0.52 17.03 -24.29
CA SER A 277 0.65 18.47 -24.55
C SER A 277 2.09 18.94 -24.33
N PRO A 278 2.57 19.94 -25.09
CA PRO A 278 3.86 20.59 -24.82
C PRO A 278 4.00 21.12 -23.39
N ALA A 279 2.88 21.36 -22.68
CA ALA A 279 2.90 21.81 -21.29
C ALA A 279 3.40 20.76 -20.30
N VAL A 280 3.27 19.46 -20.63
CA VAL A 280 3.61 18.32 -19.75
C VAL A 280 4.53 17.29 -20.42
N ALA A 281 5.11 17.70 -21.56
CA ALA A 281 6.14 16.98 -22.30
C ALA A 281 7.33 17.93 -22.54
N THR A 282 7.86 18.47 -21.44
CA THR A 282 8.92 19.50 -21.45
C THR A 282 10.28 18.86 -21.22
N LYS A 283 11.34 19.65 -21.23
CA LYS A 283 12.70 19.24 -20.84
C LYS A 283 12.83 18.74 -19.41
N ARG A 284 11.85 19.05 -18.57
CA ARG A 284 11.83 18.64 -17.17
C ARG A 284 11.53 17.14 -17.10
N LEU A 285 11.60 16.61 -15.90
CA LEU A 285 11.30 15.20 -15.65
C LEU A 285 9.90 15.09 -15.06
N GLU A 286 8.85 15.19 -15.88
CA GLU A 286 7.46 15.02 -15.42
C GLU A 286 7.13 13.55 -15.15
N ASN A 287 6.57 13.26 -13.97
CA ASN A 287 6.39 11.88 -13.51
C ASN A 287 5.26 11.74 -12.48
N LEU A 288 4.87 10.49 -12.21
CA LEU A 288 3.89 10.09 -11.18
C LEU A 288 2.59 10.95 -11.20
N PRO A 289 1.82 10.91 -12.30
CA PRO A 289 0.55 11.62 -12.37
C PRO A 289 -0.44 11.07 -11.35
N ASN A 290 -1.31 11.93 -10.82
CA ASN A 290 -2.36 11.59 -9.89
C ASN A 290 -3.59 12.47 -10.07
N TRP A 291 -4.70 11.85 -10.47
CA TRP A 291 -5.97 12.54 -10.66
C TRP A 291 -6.60 12.93 -9.33
N HIS A 292 -7.11 14.15 -9.28
CA HIS A 292 -8.12 14.51 -8.30
C HIS A 292 -9.44 13.77 -8.63
N PRO A 293 -10.23 13.35 -7.62
CA PRO A 293 -11.54 12.71 -7.83
C PRO A 293 -12.57 13.50 -8.63
N ASN A 294 -12.32 14.80 -8.88
CA ASN A 294 -13.20 15.65 -9.68
C ASN A 294 -13.03 15.44 -11.21
N GLY A 295 -12.02 14.66 -11.63
CA GLY A 295 -11.78 14.36 -13.04
C GLY A 295 -11.29 15.54 -13.88
N ARG A 296 -10.81 16.62 -13.23
CA ARG A 296 -10.28 17.80 -13.94
C ARG A 296 -8.87 18.14 -13.49
N ASP A 297 -8.63 18.13 -12.18
CA ASP A 297 -7.32 18.47 -11.62
C ASP A 297 -6.38 17.25 -11.68
N LEU A 298 -5.15 17.48 -12.12
CA LEU A 298 -4.10 16.49 -12.19
C LEU A 298 -2.86 17.00 -11.45
N TYR A 299 -2.44 16.26 -10.44
CA TYR A 299 -1.18 16.49 -9.72
C TYR A 299 -0.10 15.59 -10.26
N PHE A 300 1.14 16.02 -10.22
CA PHE A 300 2.29 15.23 -10.67
C PHE A 300 3.57 15.77 -10.05
N ILE A 301 4.69 15.09 -10.26
CA ILE A 301 6.00 15.60 -9.84
C ILE A 301 6.84 16.01 -11.04
N SER A 302 7.71 17.01 -10.87
CA SER A 302 8.61 17.46 -11.93
C SER A 302 9.96 17.90 -11.38
N ALA A 303 11.05 17.46 -11.99
CA ALA A 303 12.42 17.91 -11.67
C ALA A 303 13.07 18.61 -12.87
N SER A 304 14.18 19.31 -12.63
CA SER A 304 15.00 19.86 -13.72
C SER A 304 15.49 18.79 -14.69
N GLU A 305 15.79 19.19 -15.94
CA GLU A 305 16.37 18.34 -16.98
C GLU A 305 17.55 17.51 -16.44
N PHE A 306 17.59 16.23 -16.79
CA PHE A 306 18.68 15.36 -16.37
C PHE A 306 20.01 15.84 -16.98
N ILE A 307 21.02 16.01 -16.12
CA ILE A 307 22.37 16.37 -16.54
C ILE A 307 23.26 15.13 -16.44
N ASN A 308 23.87 14.75 -17.57
CA ASN A 308 24.78 13.61 -17.59
C ASN A 308 25.97 13.81 -16.64
N ASN A 309 26.32 12.75 -15.89
CA ASN A 309 27.36 12.76 -14.85
C ASN A 309 27.11 13.69 -13.65
N ALA A 310 25.88 14.17 -13.45
CA ALA A 310 25.53 14.86 -12.21
C ALA A 310 25.66 13.89 -11.00
N PRO A 311 26.04 14.38 -9.81
CA PRO A 311 25.98 13.58 -8.60
C PRO A 311 24.57 13.05 -8.36
N TYR A 312 24.47 11.81 -7.90
CA TYR A 312 23.20 11.07 -7.78
C TYR A 312 22.21 11.72 -6.79
N ASP A 313 22.69 12.53 -5.86
CA ASP A 313 21.91 13.18 -4.80
C ASP A 313 21.40 14.59 -5.16
N THR A 314 21.52 15.00 -6.43
CA THR A 314 21.19 16.38 -6.86
C THR A 314 19.77 16.57 -7.38
N VAL A 315 19.16 15.53 -7.94
CA VAL A 315 17.83 15.63 -8.55
C VAL A 315 16.78 15.72 -7.45
N ARG A 316 15.99 16.80 -7.44
CA ARG A 316 14.86 16.98 -6.54
C ARG A 316 13.62 17.36 -7.33
N TYR A 317 12.50 16.77 -6.94
CA TYR A 317 11.22 16.91 -7.62
C TYR A 317 10.32 17.88 -6.86
N ASP A 318 9.71 18.79 -7.61
CA ASP A 318 8.63 19.68 -7.19
C ASP A 318 7.28 18.93 -7.28
N LEU A 319 6.31 19.30 -6.45
CA LEU A 319 4.90 18.93 -6.63
C LEU A 319 4.23 19.96 -7.53
N MET A 320 3.64 19.49 -8.62
CA MET A 320 3.03 20.29 -9.67
C MET A 320 1.53 20.00 -9.79
N HIS A 321 0.81 20.95 -10.36
CA HIS A 321 -0.62 20.87 -10.65
C HIS A 321 -0.88 21.37 -12.07
N THR A 322 -1.84 20.74 -12.73
CA THR A 322 -2.45 21.21 -13.98
C THR A 322 -3.90 20.75 -14.06
N THR A 323 -4.60 21.12 -15.13
CA THR A 323 -5.95 20.62 -15.42
C THR A 323 -5.99 19.96 -16.79
N TYR A 324 -6.94 19.06 -16.97
CA TYR A 324 -7.20 18.41 -18.25
C TYR A 324 -8.70 18.21 -18.46
N ASP A 325 -9.19 18.57 -19.64
CA ASP A 325 -10.57 18.33 -20.05
C ASP A 325 -10.64 17.11 -20.98
N VAL A 326 -11.22 16.02 -20.49
CA VAL A 326 -11.37 14.75 -21.24
C VAL A 326 -12.26 14.88 -22.48
N ALA A 327 -13.14 15.90 -22.56
CA ALA A 327 -14.05 16.09 -23.68
C ALA A 327 -13.36 16.82 -24.84
N THR A 328 -12.47 17.75 -24.55
CA THR A 328 -11.77 18.57 -25.56
C THR A 328 -10.31 18.15 -25.78
N ASN A 329 -9.75 17.28 -24.93
CA ASN A 329 -8.32 16.95 -24.85
C ASN A 329 -7.42 18.17 -24.57
N GLU A 330 -7.96 19.20 -23.90
CA GLU A 330 -7.22 20.41 -23.59
C GLU A 330 -6.54 20.33 -22.23
N TRP A 331 -5.29 20.76 -22.18
CA TRP A 331 -4.50 20.91 -20.96
C TRP A 331 -4.51 22.36 -20.50
N GLY A 332 -4.59 22.58 -19.20
CA GLY A 332 -4.43 23.90 -18.59
C GLY A 332 -2.97 24.26 -18.31
N ASP A 333 -2.78 25.39 -17.66
CA ASP A 333 -1.46 25.84 -17.22
C ASP A 333 -0.86 24.89 -16.17
N VAL A 334 0.47 24.78 -16.16
CA VAL A 334 1.22 23.99 -15.18
C VAL A 334 1.77 24.92 -14.11
N ASN A 335 1.38 24.67 -12.85
CA ASN A 335 1.75 25.49 -11.71
C ASN A 335 2.39 24.65 -10.59
N PRO A 336 3.42 25.15 -9.89
CA PRO A 336 3.93 24.48 -8.70
C PRO A 336 2.95 24.60 -7.53
N VAL A 337 2.80 23.50 -6.77
CA VAL A 337 2.08 23.47 -5.48
C VAL A 337 3.07 23.56 -4.32
N ILE A 338 4.17 22.80 -4.40
CA ILE A 338 5.29 22.83 -3.44
C ILE A 338 6.57 22.66 -4.23
N THR A 339 7.54 23.55 -4.05
CA THR A 339 8.85 23.38 -4.68
C THR A 339 9.84 22.68 -3.77
N ALA A 340 10.75 21.91 -4.36
CA ALA A 340 11.89 21.31 -3.69
C ALA A 340 12.86 22.37 -3.13
N ARG A 341 12.86 23.57 -3.71
CA ARG A 341 13.63 24.72 -3.24
C ARG A 341 13.08 25.24 -1.91
N GLU A 342 11.76 25.38 -1.80
CA GLU A 342 11.09 25.89 -0.60
C GLU A 342 11.09 24.86 0.53
N SER A 343 10.78 23.59 0.22
CA SER A 343 10.75 22.51 1.21
C SER A 343 12.13 22.01 1.62
N GLY A 344 13.15 22.24 0.79
CA GLY A 344 14.50 21.67 0.97
C GLY A 344 14.57 20.17 0.72
N LYS A 345 13.49 19.54 0.22
CA LYS A 345 13.35 18.09 0.02
C LYS A 345 12.84 17.78 -1.40
N SER A 346 12.98 16.54 -1.83
CA SER A 346 12.40 16.01 -3.08
C SER A 346 11.07 15.32 -2.80
N ILE A 347 10.07 15.58 -3.64
CA ILE A 347 8.69 15.09 -3.46
C ILE A 347 8.40 13.90 -4.37
N THR A 348 7.61 12.93 -3.91
CA THR A 348 7.18 11.77 -4.71
C THR A 348 5.82 11.24 -4.29
N PHE A 349 5.25 10.37 -5.14
CA PHE A 349 3.99 9.66 -4.94
C PHE A 349 2.82 10.54 -4.47
N PRO A 350 2.49 11.65 -5.17
CA PRO A 350 1.29 12.39 -4.84
C PRO A 350 0.08 11.47 -5.02
N LYS A 351 -0.77 11.38 -3.98
CA LYS A 351 -2.05 10.66 -4.03
C LYS A 351 -3.14 11.45 -3.32
N VAL A 352 -4.08 11.95 -4.10
CA VAL A 352 -5.29 12.59 -3.61
C VAL A 352 -6.20 11.54 -2.98
N SER A 353 -6.77 11.89 -1.83
CA SER A 353 -7.79 11.11 -1.12
C SER A 353 -9.08 11.04 -1.95
N PRO A 354 -9.89 9.97 -1.82
CA PRO A 354 -11.12 9.80 -2.58
C PRO A 354 -12.15 10.93 -2.44
N ASP A 355 -12.16 11.65 -1.32
CA ASP A 355 -13.03 12.81 -1.09
C ASP A 355 -12.50 14.10 -1.72
N GLY A 356 -11.26 14.08 -2.23
CA GLY A 356 -10.61 15.23 -2.87
C GLY A 356 -10.04 16.25 -1.89
N ARG A 357 -10.07 16.00 -0.57
CA ARG A 357 -9.64 17.02 0.39
C ARG A 357 -8.14 16.99 0.66
N PHE A 358 -7.58 15.82 0.83
CA PHE A 358 -6.18 15.66 1.19
C PHE A 358 -5.36 15.12 0.02
N LEU A 359 -4.14 15.61 -0.13
CA LEU A 359 -3.11 15.05 -1.01
C LEU A 359 -1.96 14.55 -0.13
N MET A 360 -1.80 13.22 -0.04
CA MET A 360 -0.69 12.60 0.66
C MET A 360 0.48 12.39 -0.30
N PHE A 361 1.70 12.63 0.15
CA PHE A 361 2.92 12.46 -0.64
C PHE A 361 4.09 12.06 0.27
N THR A 362 5.21 11.64 -0.30
CA THR A 362 6.45 11.39 0.46
C THR A 362 7.47 12.47 0.14
N MET A 363 8.19 12.96 1.14
CA MET A 363 9.41 13.77 0.93
C MET A 363 10.66 12.97 1.32
N SER A 364 11.78 13.22 0.65
CA SER A 364 13.11 12.71 1.03
C SER A 364 14.22 13.66 0.58
N ASP A 365 15.50 13.36 0.84
CA ASP A 365 16.58 14.28 0.50
C ASP A 365 16.78 14.52 -1.01
N TYR A 366 16.48 13.51 -1.85
CA TYR A 366 16.63 13.56 -3.32
C TYR A 366 15.97 12.36 -4.03
N GLY A 367 15.75 12.52 -5.33
CA GLY A 367 15.14 11.52 -6.20
C GLY A 367 13.67 11.27 -5.87
N TYR A 368 13.06 10.29 -6.54
CA TYR A 368 11.65 9.95 -6.34
C TYR A 368 11.42 8.49 -5.91
N PHE A 369 12.45 7.63 -5.95
CA PHE A 369 12.41 6.27 -5.40
C PHE A 369 12.78 6.25 -3.91
N THR A 370 11.86 6.73 -3.10
CA THR A 370 11.99 6.93 -1.64
C THR A 370 12.12 5.65 -0.82
N ILE A 371 11.65 4.49 -1.31
CA ILE A 371 11.77 3.23 -0.55
C ILE A 371 13.24 2.83 -0.23
N TYR A 372 14.21 3.43 -0.91
CA TYR A 372 15.65 3.24 -0.71
C TYR A 372 16.32 4.34 0.12
N THR A 373 15.61 5.39 0.52
CA THR A 373 16.17 6.54 1.25
C THR A 373 15.61 6.56 2.67
N THR A 374 16.44 6.43 3.70
CA THR A 374 16.03 6.40 5.12
C THR A 374 15.29 7.65 5.58
N SER A 375 15.59 8.82 5.02
CA SER A 375 14.92 10.09 5.30
C SER A 375 13.56 10.27 4.59
N SER A 376 12.91 9.17 4.21
CA SER A 376 11.63 9.22 3.51
C SER A 376 10.49 9.21 4.51
N ASP A 377 9.72 10.29 4.47
CA ASP A 377 8.65 10.57 5.42
C ASP A 377 7.37 10.95 4.66
N LEU A 378 6.21 10.53 5.20
CA LEU A 378 4.90 10.87 4.68
C LEU A 378 4.46 12.26 5.16
N TYR A 379 3.88 13.01 4.23
CA TYR A 379 3.30 14.34 4.45
C TYR A 379 1.87 14.36 3.91
N LEU A 380 1.05 15.23 4.49
CA LEU A 380 -0.34 15.45 4.08
C LEU A 380 -0.58 16.92 3.79
N TYR A 381 -1.01 17.24 2.58
CA TYR A 381 -1.46 18.57 2.16
C TYR A 381 -2.99 18.63 2.23
N ASP A 382 -3.54 19.59 2.98
CA ASP A 382 -4.98 19.90 2.95
C ASP A 382 -5.24 20.86 1.79
N LEU A 383 -5.89 20.37 0.73
CA LEU A 383 -6.17 21.13 -0.50
C LEU A 383 -7.14 22.28 -0.26
N THR A 384 -7.94 22.24 0.82
CA THR A 384 -8.84 23.32 1.19
C THR A 384 -8.10 24.42 1.94
N ARG A 385 -7.25 24.04 2.91
CA ARG A 385 -6.48 25.00 3.72
C ARG A 385 -5.21 25.50 3.04
N GLN A 386 -4.74 24.78 2.02
CA GLN A 386 -3.48 25.04 1.30
C GLN A 386 -2.24 24.97 2.20
N GLU A 387 -2.26 24.05 3.15
CA GLU A 387 -1.18 23.82 4.12
C GLU A 387 -0.81 22.34 4.14
N TYR A 388 0.46 22.03 4.42
CA TYR A 388 0.90 20.66 4.65
C TYR A 388 1.67 20.48 5.95
N ALA A 389 1.60 19.27 6.48
CA ALA A 389 2.35 18.85 7.66
C ALA A 389 2.91 17.44 7.48
N GLU A 390 3.98 17.16 8.20
CA GLU A 390 4.50 15.81 8.36
C GLU A 390 3.53 14.96 9.18
N LEU A 391 3.33 13.70 8.78
CA LEU A 391 2.45 12.79 9.50
C LEU A 391 3.17 12.14 10.69
N ALA A 392 2.49 12.11 11.84
CA ALA A 392 2.98 11.47 13.06
C ALA A 392 3.15 9.93 12.97
N VAL A 393 2.84 9.34 11.81
CA VAL A 393 3.01 7.90 11.55
C VAL A 393 4.45 7.53 11.24
N ASN A 394 5.27 8.50 10.82
CA ASN A 394 6.65 8.28 10.40
C ASN A 394 7.51 7.69 11.52
N SER A 395 8.62 7.08 11.13
CA SER A 395 9.56 6.37 11.99
C SER A 395 10.99 6.80 11.68
N GLU A 396 11.95 6.33 12.47
CA GLU A 396 13.38 6.56 12.18
C GLU A 396 13.89 5.78 10.93
N HIS A 397 12.99 5.05 10.27
CA HIS A 397 13.25 4.27 9.08
C HIS A 397 12.39 4.77 7.92
N VAL A 398 12.59 4.17 6.74
CA VAL A 398 11.84 4.51 5.53
C VAL A 398 10.33 4.29 5.73
N ASP A 399 9.56 5.35 5.46
CA ASP A 399 8.10 5.31 5.32
C ASP A 399 7.69 5.96 3.98
N SER A 400 7.13 5.15 3.08
CA SER A 400 6.75 5.62 1.75
C SER A 400 5.73 4.71 1.09
N TYR A 401 5.38 5.00 -0.18
CA TYR A 401 4.38 4.32 -0.98
C TYR A 401 3.10 4.04 -0.19
N HIS A 402 2.18 4.99 -0.23
CA HIS A 402 0.86 4.90 0.39
C HIS A 402 -0.23 4.57 -0.62
N SER A 403 -1.38 4.10 -0.14
CA SER A 403 -2.62 3.97 -0.90
C SER A 403 -3.81 4.18 0.03
N TRP A 404 -4.80 4.94 -0.44
CA TRP A 404 -6.03 5.27 0.29
C TRP A 404 -7.05 4.14 0.18
N SER A 405 -7.82 3.90 1.25
CA SER A 405 -9.07 3.17 1.16
C SER A 405 -10.09 3.95 0.34
N SER A 406 -11.09 3.26 -0.20
CA SER A 406 -12.14 3.89 -0.99
C SER A 406 -12.98 4.95 -0.28
N ASP A 407 -12.97 4.98 1.06
CA ASP A 407 -13.67 5.98 1.88
C ASP A 407 -12.78 7.15 2.32
N GLY A 408 -11.48 7.12 2.03
CA GLY A 408 -10.52 8.18 2.34
C GLY A 408 -10.10 8.31 3.81
N HIS A 409 -10.61 7.45 4.70
CA HIS A 409 -10.27 7.51 6.12
C HIS A 409 -9.16 6.56 6.54
N TRP A 410 -8.90 5.51 5.75
CA TRP A 410 -7.81 4.59 5.99
C TRP A 410 -6.76 4.74 4.90
N PHE A 411 -5.51 4.49 5.26
CA PHE A 411 -4.46 4.32 4.29
C PHE A 411 -3.51 3.21 4.72
N VAL A 412 -2.95 2.55 3.72
CA VAL A 412 -1.81 1.64 3.88
C VAL A 412 -0.56 2.36 3.40
N PHE A 413 0.58 2.08 4.01
CA PHE A 413 1.88 2.53 3.52
C PHE A 413 2.97 1.49 3.74
N SER A 414 4.05 1.59 2.97
CA SER A 414 5.21 0.71 3.05
C SER A 414 6.21 1.27 4.06
N SER A 415 6.53 0.48 5.08
CA SER A 415 7.51 0.85 6.09
C SER A 415 8.59 -0.20 6.26
N LYS A 416 9.83 0.25 6.50
CA LYS A 416 10.94 -0.61 6.94
C LYS A 416 11.18 -0.56 8.45
N ARG A 417 10.28 0.03 9.23
CA ARG A 417 10.47 0.26 10.68
C ARG A 417 10.73 -0.99 11.53
N LYS A 418 10.39 -2.17 11.03
CA LYS A 418 10.56 -3.43 11.78
C LYS A 418 12.02 -3.90 11.83
N ASP A 419 12.72 -3.83 10.70
CA ASP A 419 14.02 -4.47 10.52
C ASP A 419 15.02 -3.63 9.69
N GLY A 420 14.62 -2.43 9.25
CA GLY A 420 15.40 -1.53 8.40
C GLY A 420 15.59 -2.02 6.96
N LEU A 421 15.11 -3.23 6.62
CA LEU A 421 15.46 -3.93 5.38
C LEU A 421 14.24 -4.19 4.50
N CYS A 422 13.23 -4.87 5.04
CA CYS A 422 12.07 -5.35 4.30
C CYS A 422 10.87 -4.43 4.49
N ALA A 423 10.30 -3.97 3.37
CA ALA A 423 9.07 -3.19 3.34
C ALA A 423 7.88 -4.05 3.79
N ARG A 424 7.16 -3.55 4.80
CA ARG A 424 5.93 -4.14 5.35
C ARG A 424 4.76 -3.17 5.19
N PRO A 425 3.53 -3.67 4.99
CA PRO A 425 2.34 -2.82 4.99
C PRO A 425 1.95 -2.44 6.42
N TYR A 426 1.87 -1.14 6.67
CA TYR A 426 1.30 -0.57 7.90
C TYR A 426 0.04 0.21 7.54
N PHE A 427 -0.94 0.19 8.45
CA PHE A 427 -2.22 0.87 8.29
C PHE A 427 -2.38 1.97 9.31
N SER A 428 -2.98 3.09 8.91
CA SER A 428 -3.35 4.17 9.81
C SER A 428 -4.68 4.79 9.39
N TYR A 429 -5.35 5.41 10.33
CA TYR A 429 -6.60 6.14 10.16
C TYR A 429 -6.30 7.64 10.10
N VAL A 430 -6.91 8.38 9.18
CA VAL A 430 -6.91 9.84 9.16
C VAL A 430 -8.28 10.37 9.57
N ASP A 431 -8.30 11.30 10.51
CA ASP A 431 -9.53 11.99 10.92
C ASP A 431 -9.87 13.16 9.99
N ASP A 432 -11.04 13.76 10.20
CA ASP A 432 -11.54 14.90 9.42
C ASP A 432 -10.65 16.15 9.56
N ASP A 433 -9.74 16.19 10.53
CA ASP A 433 -8.79 17.29 10.69
C ASP A 433 -7.43 16.99 10.02
N GLY A 434 -7.26 15.83 9.40
CA GLY A 434 -6.01 15.41 8.78
C GLY A 434 -5.02 14.78 9.75
N ARG A 435 -5.42 14.43 10.98
CA ARG A 435 -4.54 13.79 11.97
C ARG A 435 -4.55 12.28 11.77
N ALA A 436 -3.36 11.72 11.61
CA ALA A 436 -3.17 10.29 11.47
C ALA A 436 -3.01 9.59 12.85
N SER A 437 -3.65 8.43 13.01
CA SER A 437 -3.53 7.60 14.20
C SER A 437 -2.19 6.84 14.23
N LYS A 438 -1.80 6.31 15.39
CA LYS A 438 -0.68 5.36 15.49
C LYS A 438 -0.88 4.21 14.47
N PRO A 439 0.13 3.91 13.64
CA PRO A 439 0.00 2.87 12.62
C PRO A 439 0.14 1.47 13.20
N PHE A 440 -0.48 0.47 12.55
CA PHE A 440 -0.35 -0.94 12.93
C PHE A 440 0.04 -1.84 11.74
N LEU A 441 0.83 -2.87 12.03
CA LEU A 441 1.35 -3.82 11.03
C LEU A 441 0.27 -4.78 10.52
N LEU A 442 0.32 -5.13 9.23
CA LEU A 442 -0.56 -6.12 8.60
C LEU A 442 -0.74 -7.40 9.45
N PRO A 443 -1.98 -7.73 9.87
CA PRO A 443 -2.21 -8.86 10.76
C PRO A 443 -1.96 -10.21 10.10
N GLN A 444 -1.32 -11.09 10.87
CA GLN A 444 -0.96 -12.44 10.45
C GLN A 444 -1.60 -13.51 11.35
N SER A 445 -1.85 -14.68 10.78
CA SER A 445 -2.38 -15.82 11.56
C SER A 445 -1.36 -16.29 12.60
N ASP A 446 -0.07 -16.25 12.24
CA ASP A 446 1.06 -16.43 13.14
C ASP A 446 1.76 -15.08 13.34
N PRO A 447 1.79 -14.51 14.56
CA PRO A 447 2.48 -13.25 14.81
C PRO A 447 4.00 -13.32 14.61
N ALA A 448 4.60 -14.52 14.57
CA ALA A 448 6.02 -14.70 14.25
C ALA A 448 6.30 -14.72 12.73
N TYR A 449 5.28 -14.61 11.87
CA TYR A 449 5.41 -14.70 10.41
C TYR A 449 6.54 -13.82 9.84
N TYR A 450 6.67 -12.59 10.34
CA TYR A 450 7.67 -11.65 9.85
C TYR A 450 9.11 -11.92 10.32
N GLU A 451 9.33 -12.86 11.23
CA GLU A 451 10.68 -13.29 11.64
C GLU A 451 11.38 -14.08 10.53
N THR A 452 10.61 -14.77 9.66
CA THR A 452 11.15 -15.62 8.58
C THR A 452 10.78 -15.15 7.18
N PHE A 453 9.80 -14.24 7.04
CA PHE A 453 9.41 -13.69 5.75
C PHE A 453 10.36 -12.57 5.29
N LEU A 454 11.46 -12.93 4.63
CA LEU A 454 12.52 -11.99 4.19
C LEU A 454 12.30 -11.35 2.81
N LEU A 455 11.03 -11.28 2.35
CA LEU A 455 10.65 -10.65 1.09
C LEU A 455 9.95 -9.31 1.34
N ASN A 456 9.79 -8.48 0.32
CA ASN A 456 9.14 -7.17 0.42
C ASN A 456 7.70 -7.25 -0.09
N TYR A 457 6.80 -6.57 0.62
CA TYR A 457 5.52 -6.16 0.07
C TYR A 457 5.77 -4.87 -0.71
N ASN A 458 5.48 -4.89 -2.01
CA ASN A 458 5.72 -3.77 -2.89
C ASN A 458 4.42 -3.33 -3.57
N VAL A 459 4.23 -2.02 -3.72
CA VAL A 459 3.03 -1.42 -4.30
C VAL A 459 1.75 -1.90 -3.57
N PRO A 460 1.62 -1.71 -2.24
CA PRO A 460 0.36 -2.02 -1.54
C PRO A 460 -0.76 -1.09 -2.01
N GLU A 461 -1.83 -1.66 -2.55
CA GLU A 461 -3.04 -0.98 -3.00
C GLU A 461 -4.27 -1.53 -2.27
N LEU A 462 -5.08 -0.65 -1.67
CA LEU A 462 -6.33 -1.02 -1.03
C LEU A 462 -7.43 -1.22 -2.10
N VAL A 463 -8.22 -2.28 -1.97
CA VAL A 463 -9.21 -2.68 -2.98
C VAL A 463 -10.50 -3.15 -2.29
N LYS A 464 -11.65 -2.69 -2.79
CA LYS A 464 -12.97 -2.93 -2.19
C LYS A 464 -13.33 -4.41 -2.08
N GLY A 465 -12.77 -5.26 -2.94
CA GLY A 465 -13.04 -6.70 -3.01
C GLY A 465 -11.93 -7.46 -3.73
N PRO A 466 -12.11 -8.79 -3.95
CA PRO A 466 -11.13 -9.58 -4.68
C PRO A 466 -11.24 -9.32 -6.18
N VAL A 467 -10.09 -9.28 -6.87
CA VAL A 467 -10.02 -9.46 -8.33
C VAL A 467 -10.50 -10.87 -8.65
N LYS A 468 -11.51 -10.96 -9.53
CA LYS A 468 -12.20 -12.21 -9.87
C LYS A 468 -11.68 -12.85 -11.15
N THR A 469 -11.05 -12.06 -12.03
CA THR A 469 -10.43 -12.53 -13.26
C THR A 469 -9.49 -13.70 -12.99
N GLY A 470 -9.70 -14.82 -13.70
CA GLY A 470 -8.94 -16.04 -13.48
C GLY A 470 -7.50 -15.92 -13.98
N HIS A 471 -6.54 -16.48 -13.25
CA HIS A 471 -5.11 -16.46 -13.64
C HIS A 471 -4.85 -17.06 -15.03
N TRP A 472 -5.68 -18.02 -15.48
CA TRP A 472 -5.59 -18.62 -16.81
C TRP A 472 -6.02 -17.66 -17.91
N GLN A 473 -7.07 -16.88 -17.69
CA GLN A 473 -7.53 -15.87 -18.63
C GLN A 473 -6.47 -14.77 -18.81
N ILE A 474 -5.87 -14.34 -17.69
CA ILE A 474 -4.74 -13.41 -17.69
C ILE A 474 -3.56 -14.02 -18.45
N ALA A 475 -3.19 -15.28 -18.16
CA ALA A 475 -2.08 -15.96 -18.84
C ALA A 475 -2.29 -16.06 -20.36
N GLN A 476 -3.48 -16.46 -20.80
CA GLN A 476 -3.83 -16.60 -22.22
C GLN A 476 -3.67 -15.26 -22.95
N LYS A 477 -4.16 -14.16 -22.36
CA LYS A 477 -4.00 -12.83 -22.95
C LYS A 477 -2.56 -12.34 -22.87
N ALA A 478 -1.85 -12.63 -21.79
CA ALA A 478 -0.45 -12.25 -21.63
C ALA A 478 0.46 -12.87 -22.71
N VAL A 479 0.25 -14.12 -23.10
CA VAL A 479 1.04 -14.77 -24.17
C VAL A 479 0.52 -14.49 -25.58
N GLY A 480 -0.70 -13.95 -25.69
CA GLY A 480 -1.34 -13.64 -26.96
C GLY A 480 -0.88 -12.32 -27.58
N ASP A 481 -1.60 -11.96 -28.64
CA ASP A 481 -1.34 -10.78 -29.45
C ASP A 481 -1.49 -9.48 -28.64
N LEU A 482 -0.63 -8.53 -29.00
CA LEU A 482 -0.51 -7.22 -28.40
C LEU A 482 -1.20 -6.21 -29.32
N VAL A 483 -2.19 -5.48 -28.81
CA VAL A 483 -2.89 -4.45 -29.57
C VAL A 483 -2.09 -3.14 -29.49
N PRO A 484 -1.56 -2.60 -30.60
CA PRO A 484 -0.85 -1.33 -30.57
C PRO A 484 -1.81 -0.17 -30.29
N VAL A 485 -1.41 0.75 -29.41
CA VAL A 485 -2.11 2.02 -29.18
C VAL A 485 -1.70 3.02 -30.26
N THR A 486 -2.64 3.86 -30.69
CA THR A 486 -2.36 4.95 -31.65
C THR A 486 -1.94 6.23 -30.92
N PHE A 487 -1.23 7.13 -31.59
CA PHE A 487 -0.93 8.46 -31.06
C PHE A 487 -1.85 9.50 -31.71
N ASP A 488 -2.28 10.48 -30.93
CA ASP A 488 -3.08 11.59 -31.39
C ASP A 488 -2.28 12.54 -32.28
N SER A 489 -2.49 12.42 -33.59
CA SER A 489 -1.72 13.17 -34.60
C SER A 489 -2.01 14.67 -34.60
N THR A 490 -3.00 15.16 -33.85
CA THR A 490 -3.24 16.61 -33.72
C THR A 490 -2.30 17.28 -32.74
N VAL A 491 -1.55 16.51 -31.95
CA VAL A 491 -0.59 17.02 -30.96
C VAL A 491 0.77 17.25 -31.61
N ALA A 492 1.25 18.50 -31.59
CA ALA A 492 2.56 18.88 -32.13
C ALA A 492 3.69 18.67 -31.09
N VAL A 493 3.96 17.42 -30.70
CA VAL A 493 4.96 17.07 -29.67
C VAL A 493 5.80 15.86 -30.08
N ASP A 494 7.10 15.90 -29.78
CA ASP A 494 8.00 14.74 -29.73
C ASP A 494 8.18 14.27 -28.27
N ALA A 495 7.39 13.29 -27.83
CA ALA A 495 7.54 12.68 -26.50
C ALA A 495 8.64 11.59 -26.47
N LEU A 496 9.53 11.53 -27.48
CA LEU A 496 10.67 10.62 -27.49
C LEU A 496 11.85 11.12 -26.65
N SER A 497 12.01 12.44 -26.51
CA SER A 497 13.22 13.02 -25.91
C SER A 497 13.03 13.55 -24.49
N GLY A 498 11.80 13.56 -23.96
CA GLY A 498 11.47 14.27 -22.71
C GLY A 498 11.68 15.76 -22.89
N ALA A 499 11.28 16.30 -24.05
CA ALA A 499 11.45 17.68 -24.48
C ALA A 499 10.75 17.87 -25.84
N THR A 500 9.96 18.94 -25.98
CA THR A 500 9.37 19.29 -27.29
C THR A 500 10.44 19.61 -28.34
N LYS A 501 10.40 18.91 -29.48
CA LYS A 501 10.72 19.41 -30.85
C LYS A 501 9.62 18.85 -31.79
N ILE A 502 9.24 19.44 -32.92
CA ILE A 502 9.97 19.61 -34.21
C ILE A 502 9.23 20.67 -35.05
N VAL A 503 9.93 21.44 -35.90
CA VAL A 503 9.34 22.09 -37.10
C VAL A 503 10.38 22.00 -38.24
N ALA A 504 10.11 21.60 -39.50
CA ALA A 504 8.86 21.50 -40.27
C ALA A 504 8.85 20.32 -41.27
N ASP A 505 7.64 20.01 -41.76
CA ASP A 505 7.34 19.25 -42.98
C ASP A 505 7.94 19.85 -44.26
N ALA A 506 8.50 18.99 -45.12
CA ALA A 506 8.28 18.88 -46.57
C ALA A 506 9.46 18.15 -47.23
N VAL A 507 9.20 16.93 -47.76
CA VAL A 507 10.09 16.19 -48.66
C VAL A 507 11.46 15.79 -48.07
N SER A 508 11.56 14.62 -47.44
CA SER A 508 12.77 13.78 -47.63
C SER A 508 12.54 12.33 -47.23
N ARG A 509 13.16 11.46 -48.02
CA ARG A 509 12.88 10.04 -48.23
C ARG A 509 13.32 9.17 -47.04
N PRO A 510 12.70 7.99 -46.84
CA PRO A 510 13.29 6.97 -46.00
C PRO A 510 14.53 6.41 -46.70
N TYR A 511 15.68 6.43 -46.04
CA TYR A 511 16.81 5.57 -46.41
C TYR A 511 16.83 4.36 -45.48
N HIS A 512 16.95 3.22 -46.17
CA HIS A 512 17.09 1.81 -45.80
C HIS A 512 17.42 1.42 -44.36
#